data_AF-A0A958Z1A2-F1
#
_entry.id   AF-A0A958Z1A2-F1
#
_cell.length_a   1.000
_cell.length_b   1.000
_cell.length_c   1.000
_cell.angle_alpha   90.00
_cell.angle_beta   90.00
_cell.angle_gamma   90.00
#
_symmetry.space_group_name_H-M   'P 1'
#
loop_
_entity.id
_entity.type
_entity.pdbx_description
1 polymer ?
#
loop_
_entity_poly.entity_id
_entity_poly.type
_entity_poly.pdbx_seq_one_letter_code
_entity_poly.pdbx_strand_id
1 'polypeptide(L)'
;MDDFMKECFIEAFSKTNIDDIWKNRTSKTDILPIETDLPIRNKLNDVGTRNIEIMLQSPFGLMYKTLGLVENDQIIIPNEFNSLKSQVDFGNFKTFNFKREIDIMIGAFSMDSLLQAVGNEDVDLYKANGIDFEMVKAFDGTMQTFTKEKEGLDFFNPLTRLQQTELDGNPVSAFKLRSQPSGVFPTNNSHQWLDRLAPQRLMAIFTMEQ
;
A
#
# COMPACT_ATOMS: atom_id res chain seq x y z
N MET A 1 15.66 -2.19 -2.49
CA MET A 1 14.28 -1.83 -2.90
C MET A 1 14.01 -0.37 -2.58
N ASP A 2 14.36 0.09 -1.38
CA ASP A 2 14.10 1.46 -0.92
C ASP A 2 14.62 2.57 -1.84
N ASP A 3 15.86 2.51 -2.33
CA ASP A 3 16.40 3.61 -3.14
C ASP A 3 15.74 3.73 -4.51
N PHE A 4 15.43 2.60 -5.15
CA PHE A 4 14.66 2.56 -6.38
C PHE A 4 13.22 3.09 -6.17
N MET A 5 12.58 2.73 -5.07
CA MET A 5 11.25 3.23 -4.73
C MET A 5 11.26 4.75 -4.47
N LYS A 6 12.31 5.28 -3.84
CA LYS A 6 12.51 6.72 -3.66
C LYS A 6 12.69 7.42 -5.01
N GLU A 7 13.54 6.89 -5.88
CA GLU A 7 13.77 7.42 -7.22
C GLU A 7 12.46 7.50 -8.01
N CYS A 8 11.68 6.41 -8.02
CA CYS A 8 10.39 6.38 -8.71
C CYS A 8 9.39 7.39 -8.12
N PHE A 9 9.38 7.58 -6.80
CA PHE A 9 8.51 8.57 -6.16
C PHE A 9 8.89 10.00 -6.57
N ILE A 10 10.19 10.35 -6.51
CA ILE A 10 10.66 11.68 -6.88
C ILE A 10 10.43 11.96 -8.36
N GLU A 11 10.65 10.96 -9.22
CA GLU A 11 10.43 11.09 -10.66
C GLU A 11 8.95 11.23 -11.02
N ALA A 12 8.09 10.39 -10.42
CA ALA A 12 6.64 10.46 -10.61
C ALA A 12 6.06 11.83 -10.27
N PHE A 13 6.63 12.47 -9.25
CA PHE A 13 6.24 13.79 -8.78
C PHE A 13 7.28 14.86 -9.09
N SER A 14 8.05 14.69 -10.17
CA SER A 14 8.90 15.75 -10.71
C SER A 14 8.04 16.94 -11.13
N LYS A 15 8.64 18.14 -11.22
CA LYS A 15 7.91 19.35 -11.59
C LYS A 15 7.14 19.20 -12.91
N THR A 16 7.78 18.65 -13.93
CA THR A 16 7.16 18.40 -15.24
C THR A 16 5.95 17.48 -15.11
N ASN A 17 6.12 16.37 -14.39
CA ASN A 17 5.05 15.39 -14.22
C ASN A 17 3.89 15.94 -13.36
N ILE A 18 4.17 16.71 -12.31
CA ILE A 18 3.15 17.40 -11.49
C ILE A 18 2.31 18.36 -12.34
N ASP A 19 2.95 19.16 -13.20
CA ASP A 19 2.24 20.11 -14.08
C ASP A 19 1.31 19.39 -15.05
N ASP A 20 1.74 18.25 -15.59
CA ASP A 20 0.94 17.47 -16.53
C ASP A 20 -0.17 16.67 -15.84
N ILE A 21 0.08 16.14 -14.65
CA ILE A 21 -0.96 15.54 -13.79
C ILE A 21 -2.02 16.61 -13.46
N TRP A 22 -1.63 17.83 -13.09
CA TRP A 22 -2.57 18.91 -12.79
C TRP A 22 -3.46 19.27 -13.98
N LYS A 23 -2.87 19.45 -15.17
CA LYS A 23 -3.64 19.76 -16.39
C LYS A 23 -4.68 18.67 -16.71
N ASN A 24 -4.35 17.40 -16.44
CA ASN A 24 -5.15 16.25 -16.84
C ASN A 24 -5.89 15.55 -15.69
N ARG A 25 -5.92 16.12 -14.48
CA ARG A 25 -6.47 15.48 -13.27
C ARG A 25 -7.93 15.02 -13.38
N THR A 26 -8.73 15.68 -14.22
CA THR A 26 -10.14 15.33 -14.49
C THR A 26 -10.34 14.53 -15.77
N SER A 27 -9.26 14.19 -16.48
CA SER A 27 -9.33 13.40 -17.71
C SER A 27 -9.90 12.02 -17.44
N LYS A 28 -10.69 11.50 -18.39
CA LYS A 28 -11.21 10.12 -18.38
C LYS A 28 -10.37 9.16 -19.22
N THR A 29 -9.24 9.62 -19.75
CA THR A 29 -8.30 8.75 -20.47
C THR A 29 -7.74 7.71 -19.51
N ASP A 30 -7.80 6.45 -19.92
CA ASP A 30 -7.43 5.32 -19.08
C ASP A 30 -6.00 5.44 -18.51
N ILE A 31 -5.02 5.70 -19.37
CA ILE A 31 -3.63 5.94 -18.97
C ILE A 31 -3.22 7.31 -19.48
N LEU A 32 -2.67 8.13 -18.58
CA LEU A 32 -1.97 9.36 -18.95
C LEU A 32 -0.46 9.09 -18.98
N PRO A 33 0.25 9.60 -20.00
CA PRO A 33 1.70 9.50 -20.04
C PRO A 33 2.32 10.28 -18.88
N ILE A 34 3.38 9.72 -18.32
CA ILE A 34 4.32 10.38 -17.43
C ILE A 34 5.64 10.38 -18.21
N GLU A 35 6.30 11.53 -18.29
CA GLU A 35 7.59 11.61 -18.98
C GLU A 35 8.65 11.01 -18.07
N THR A 36 8.99 9.73 -18.29
CA THR A 36 9.94 8.98 -17.50
C THR A 36 10.38 7.69 -18.20
N ASP A 37 11.63 7.26 -17.93
CA ASP A 37 12.14 5.94 -18.32
C ASP A 37 11.86 4.86 -17.25
N LEU A 38 11.33 5.25 -16.09
CA LEU A 38 10.98 4.35 -15.00
C LEU A 38 9.62 3.69 -15.25
N PRO A 39 9.34 2.52 -14.65
CA PRO A 39 8.10 1.77 -14.90
C PRO A 39 6.89 2.36 -14.14
N ILE A 40 6.62 3.65 -14.32
CA ILE A 40 5.59 4.42 -13.62
C ILE A 40 4.48 4.75 -14.60
N ARG A 41 3.23 4.72 -14.15
CA ARG A 41 2.07 5.15 -14.95
C ARG A 41 1.04 5.88 -14.12
N ASN A 42 0.27 6.74 -14.79
CA ASN A 42 -0.90 7.42 -14.23
C ASN A 42 -2.18 6.77 -14.76
N LYS A 43 -2.75 5.84 -13.98
CA LYS A 43 -3.85 4.98 -14.37
C LYS A 43 -5.16 5.43 -13.71
N LEU A 44 -6.21 5.56 -14.52
CA LEU A 44 -7.58 5.75 -14.02
C LEU A 44 -8.10 4.43 -13.44
N ASN A 45 -8.72 4.49 -12.26
CA ASN A 45 -9.37 3.35 -11.63
C ASN A 45 -10.90 3.40 -11.80
N ASP A 46 -11.57 2.33 -11.36
CA ASP A 46 -13.00 2.13 -11.58
C ASP A 46 -13.89 3.10 -10.80
N VAL A 47 -13.34 3.79 -9.79
CA VAL A 47 -14.05 4.82 -9.02
C VAL A 47 -13.79 6.23 -9.54
N GLY A 48 -13.05 6.38 -10.63
CA GLY A 48 -12.79 7.65 -11.28
C GLY A 48 -11.64 8.47 -10.67
N THR A 49 -10.82 7.84 -9.82
CA THR A 49 -9.61 8.46 -9.26
C THR A 49 -8.37 7.91 -9.97
N ARG A 50 -7.24 8.61 -9.84
CA ARG A 50 -6.03 8.28 -10.60
C ARG A 50 -4.94 7.75 -9.68
N ASN A 51 -4.48 6.54 -9.93
CA ASN A 51 -3.33 5.98 -9.24
C ASN A 51 -2.07 6.30 -10.04
N ILE A 52 -1.11 6.96 -9.39
CA ILE A 52 0.27 6.98 -9.84
C ILE A 52 0.90 5.70 -9.31
N GLU A 53 1.11 4.72 -10.17
CA GLU A 53 1.54 3.37 -9.77
C GLU A 53 2.84 2.98 -10.47
N ILE A 54 3.67 2.22 -9.75
CA ILE A 54 4.86 1.56 -10.27
C ILE A 54 4.53 0.11 -10.61
N MET A 55 5.03 -0.36 -11.75
CA MET A 55 4.92 -1.73 -12.22
C MET A 55 6.21 -2.49 -11.93
N LEU A 56 6.14 -3.55 -11.13
CA LEU A 56 7.30 -4.33 -10.70
C LEU A 56 7.15 -5.77 -11.11
N GLN A 57 8.24 -6.37 -11.59
CA GLN A 57 8.31 -7.82 -11.72
C GLN A 57 8.79 -8.42 -10.40
N SER A 58 8.10 -9.46 -9.95
CA SER A 58 8.41 -10.19 -8.72
C SER A 58 8.51 -11.69 -9.00
N PRO A 59 9.02 -12.50 -8.05
CA PRO A 59 8.98 -13.95 -8.15
C PRO A 59 7.56 -14.53 -8.28
N PHE A 60 6.53 -13.76 -7.91
CA PHE A 60 5.12 -14.15 -7.98
C PHE A 60 4.39 -13.51 -9.18
N GLY A 61 5.13 -12.92 -10.13
CA GLY A 61 4.63 -12.25 -11.33
C GLY A 61 4.62 -10.72 -11.24
N LEU A 62 3.77 -10.06 -12.02
CA LEU A 62 3.67 -8.60 -12.02
C LEU A 62 2.93 -8.09 -10.79
N MET A 63 3.47 -7.01 -10.22
CA MET A 63 2.92 -6.28 -9.10
C MET A 63 2.74 -4.81 -9.47
N TYR A 64 1.60 -4.24 -9.07
CA TYR A 64 1.37 -2.80 -9.11
C TYR A 64 1.40 -2.24 -7.70
N LYS A 65 2.16 -1.16 -7.49
CA LYS A 65 2.25 -0.48 -6.19
C LYS A 65 1.93 1.00 -6.37
N THR A 66 0.98 1.51 -5.61
CA THR A 66 0.58 2.92 -5.68
C THR A 66 1.62 3.79 -4.97
N LEU A 67 2.14 4.81 -5.67
CA LEU A 67 3.00 5.88 -5.12
C LEU A 67 2.17 7.06 -4.60
N GLY A 68 0.99 7.28 -5.19
CA GLY A 68 0.01 8.25 -4.73
C GLY A 68 -1.30 8.16 -5.51
N LEU A 69 -2.36 8.70 -4.90
CA LEU A 69 -3.71 8.77 -5.45
C LEU A 69 -4.04 10.23 -5.73
N VAL A 70 -4.51 10.52 -6.95
CA VAL A 70 -4.90 11.85 -7.39
C VAL A 70 -6.42 11.93 -7.48
N GLU A 71 -6.99 12.83 -6.69
CA GLU A 71 -8.42 13.10 -6.63
C GLU A 71 -8.67 14.59 -6.81
N ASN A 72 -9.10 14.98 -8.02
CA ASN A 72 -9.31 16.40 -8.35
C ASN A 72 -8.08 17.26 -8.01
N ASP A 73 -8.16 18.12 -6.99
CA ASP A 73 -7.09 19.01 -6.53
C ASP A 73 -6.24 18.43 -5.40
N GLN A 74 -6.34 17.12 -5.12
CA GLN A 74 -5.68 16.46 -4.00
C GLN A 74 -4.76 15.34 -4.45
N ILE A 75 -3.63 15.20 -3.76
CA ILE A 75 -2.74 14.04 -3.84
C ILE A 75 -2.65 13.41 -2.46
N ILE A 76 -3.05 12.14 -2.37
CA ILE A 76 -3.02 11.34 -1.15
C ILE A 76 -1.89 10.32 -1.30
N ILE A 77 -1.00 10.26 -0.31
CA ILE A 77 0.27 9.52 -0.43
C ILE A 77 0.39 8.49 0.70
N PRO A 78 0.78 7.24 0.38
CA PRO A 78 1.07 6.18 1.35
C PRO A 78 2.09 6.58 2.42
N ASN A 79 1.92 6.03 3.61
CA ASN A 79 2.76 6.35 4.76
C ASN A 79 4.24 6.04 4.55
N GLU A 80 4.59 5.05 3.73
CA GLU A 80 5.99 4.75 3.38
C GLU A 80 6.75 5.91 2.72
N PHE A 81 6.06 6.81 2.02
CA PHE A 81 6.68 7.94 1.33
C PHE A 81 6.56 9.26 2.11
N ASN A 82 6.05 9.23 3.36
CA ASN A 82 5.84 10.45 4.15
C ASN A 82 7.11 11.29 4.31
N SER A 83 8.27 10.66 4.48
CA SER A 83 9.55 11.37 4.60
C SER A 83 10.04 12.00 3.29
N LEU A 84 9.49 11.59 2.14
CA LEU A 84 9.85 12.13 0.82
C LEU A 84 8.99 13.32 0.41
N LYS A 85 7.82 13.51 1.04
CA LYS A 85 6.89 14.61 0.70
C LYS A 85 7.54 15.98 0.77
N SER A 86 8.43 16.19 1.73
CA SER A 86 9.13 17.46 1.92
C SER A 86 10.15 17.77 0.82
N GLN A 87 10.48 16.79 -0.04
CA GLN A 87 11.45 16.93 -1.12
C GLN A 87 10.78 17.26 -2.46
N VAL A 88 9.45 17.28 -2.50
CA VAL A 88 8.65 17.45 -3.71
C VAL A 88 7.83 18.73 -3.61
N ASP A 89 7.84 19.53 -4.67
CA ASP A 89 6.91 20.64 -4.86
C ASP A 89 5.67 20.12 -5.61
N PHE A 90 4.56 19.94 -4.89
CA PHE A 90 3.31 19.47 -5.45
C PHE A 90 2.50 20.57 -6.16
N GLY A 91 3.04 21.79 -6.25
CA GLY A 91 2.42 22.90 -6.97
C GLY A 91 1.02 23.22 -6.45
N ASN A 92 0.01 23.08 -7.32
CA ASN A 92 -1.37 23.45 -7.01
C ASN A 92 -2.14 22.38 -6.21
N PHE A 93 -1.55 21.22 -5.98
CA PHE A 93 -2.23 20.14 -5.24
C PHE A 93 -2.18 20.35 -3.73
N LYS A 94 -3.28 20.02 -3.05
CA LYS A 94 -3.27 19.76 -1.61
C LYS A 94 -2.76 18.35 -1.35
N THR A 95 -1.88 18.19 -0.37
CA THR A 95 -1.32 16.87 -0.06
C THR A 95 -1.86 16.34 1.26
N PHE A 96 -2.18 15.04 1.26
CA PHE A 96 -2.70 14.34 2.43
C PHE A 96 -1.97 13.01 2.64
N ASN A 97 -2.12 12.47 3.84
CA ASN A 97 -1.79 11.08 4.14
C ASN A 97 -3.06 10.26 4.02
N PHE A 98 -2.92 8.96 3.72
CA PHE A 98 -4.02 8.05 3.94
C PHE A 98 -4.40 7.98 5.42
N LYS A 99 -5.62 7.53 5.68
CA LYS A 99 -6.02 7.14 7.04
C LYS A 99 -5.22 5.91 7.45
N ARG A 100 -4.94 5.80 8.75
CA ARG A 100 -4.12 4.72 9.32
C ARG A 100 -4.61 3.34 8.92
N GLU A 101 -5.92 3.12 8.89
CA GLU A 101 -6.54 1.84 8.50
C GLU A 101 -6.23 1.48 7.06
N ILE A 102 -6.24 2.46 6.15
CA ILE A 102 -5.87 2.26 4.75
C ILE A 102 -4.38 1.93 4.67
N ASP A 103 -3.53 2.63 5.42
CA ASP A 103 -2.10 2.33 5.46
C ASP A 103 -1.79 0.93 6.02
N ILE A 104 -2.52 0.49 7.05
CA ILE A 104 -2.48 -0.88 7.58
C ILE A 104 -2.85 -1.88 6.49
N MET A 105 -3.95 -1.64 5.77
CA MET A 105 -4.38 -2.51 4.67
C MET A 105 -3.30 -2.61 3.58
N ILE A 106 -2.78 -1.47 3.10
CA ILE A 106 -1.71 -1.43 2.09
C ILE A 106 -0.50 -2.24 2.54
N GLY A 107 -0.09 -2.12 3.81
CA GLY A 107 1.03 -2.88 4.39
C GLY A 107 0.73 -4.38 4.50
N ALA A 108 -0.42 -4.75 5.05
CA ALA A 108 -0.77 -6.14 5.34
C ALA A 108 -0.94 -7.02 4.08
N PHE A 109 -1.25 -6.42 2.91
CA PHE A 109 -1.31 -7.12 1.63
C PHE A 109 -0.15 -6.72 0.70
N SER A 110 0.94 -6.18 1.23
CA SER A 110 2.12 -5.83 0.43
C SER A 110 2.96 -7.06 0.07
N MET A 111 3.90 -6.86 -0.86
CA MET A 111 4.95 -7.84 -1.15
C MET A 111 5.79 -8.18 0.09
N ASP A 112 6.07 -7.19 0.94
CA ASP A 112 6.87 -7.43 2.15
C ASP A 112 6.18 -8.46 3.06
N SER A 113 4.87 -8.30 3.26
CA SER A 113 4.03 -9.26 3.99
C SER A 113 4.01 -10.63 3.31
N LEU A 114 3.89 -10.68 1.98
CA LEU A 114 3.94 -11.94 1.24
C LEU A 114 5.29 -12.66 1.39
N LEU A 115 6.40 -11.93 1.34
CA LEU A 115 7.74 -12.49 1.50
C LEU A 115 7.94 -13.09 2.90
N GLN A 116 7.42 -12.43 3.94
CA GLN A 116 7.40 -13.02 5.30
C GLN A 116 6.58 -14.30 5.33
N ALA A 117 5.38 -14.30 4.74
CA ALA A 117 4.50 -15.47 4.73
C ALA A 117 5.14 -16.68 4.05
N VAL A 118 5.93 -16.47 3.00
CA VAL A 118 6.64 -17.54 2.29
C VAL A 118 7.72 -18.22 3.15
N GLY A 119 8.29 -17.50 4.12
CA GLY A 119 9.13 -18.09 5.16
C GLY A 119 8.41 -19.17 5.97
N ASN A 120 7.08 -19.07 6.11
CA ASN A 120 6.20 -20.06 6.75
C ASN A 120 6.57 -20.36 8.23
N GLU A 121 7.08 -19.33 8.91
CA GLU A 121 7.47 -19.30 10.32
C GLU A 121 6.94 -18.02 10.96
N ASP A 122 6.81 -18.01 12.28
CA ASP A 122 6.39 -16.82 13.02
C ASP A 122 7.44 -15.71 12.88
N VAL A 123 7.00 -14.47 12.70
CA VAL A 123 7.85 -13.29 12.58
C VAL A 123 7.39 -12.26 13.59
N ASP A 124 8.20 -12.07 14.63
CA ASP A 124 7.86 -11.16 15.74
C ASP A 124 7.78 -9.70 15.29
N LEU A 125 8.58 -9.27 14.31
CA LEU A 125 8.55 -7.89 13.83
C LEU A 125 9.05 -7.80 12.38
N TYR A 126 8.24 -7.18 11.54
CA TYR A 126 8.66 -6.68 10.23
C TYR A 126 7.93 -5.37 9.92
N LYS A 127 8.42 -4.63 8.92
CA LYS A 127 7.87 -3.33 8.55
C LYS A 127 7.35 -3.34 7.12
N ALA A 128 6.13 -2.84 6.91
CA ALA A 128 5.50 -2.70 5.61
C ALA A 128 4.66 -1.42 5.54
N ASN A 129 4.71 -0.67 4.44
CA ASN A 129 4.06 0.64 4.29
C ASN A 129 4.29 1.63 5.47
N GLY A 130 5.48 1.58 6.08
CA GLY A 130 5.78 2.41 7.26
C GLY A 130 5.10 1.99 8.57
N ILE A 131 4.43 0.84 8.61
CA ILE A 131 3.76 0.25 9.78
C ILE A 131 4.52 -0.99 10.24
N ASP A 132 4.58 -1.18 11.55
CA ASP A 132 5.16 -2.35 12.19
C ASP A 132 4.11 -3.47 12.27
N PHE A 133 4.48 -4.68 11.87
CA PHE A 133 3.63 -5.87 11.83
C PHE A 133 4.31 -7.05 12.50
N GLU A 134 3.51 -8.02 12.91
CA GLU A 134 3.95 -9.38 13.23
C GLU A 134 3.18 -10.39 12.37
N MET A 135 3.74 -11.59 12.27
CA MET A 135 3.15 -12.69 11.53
C MET A 135 3.14 -13.94 12.37
N VAL A 136 1.97 -14.59 12.42
CA VAL A 136 1.76 -15.81 13.20
C VAL A 136 1.21 -16.91 12.31
N LYS A 137 1.73 -18.12 12.50
CA LYS A 137 1.26 -19.33 11.86
C LYS A 137 0.15 -19.97 12.68
N ALA A 138 -1.04 -20.01 12.11
CA ALA A 138 -2.16 -20.75 12.69
C ALA A 138 -1.89 -22.27 12.70
N PHE A 139 -2.61 -23.02 13.53
CA PHE A 139 -2.48 -24.48 13.62
C PHE A 139 -2.71 -25.22 12.30
N ASP A 140 -3.50 -24.64 11.40
CA ASP A 140 -3.76 -25.17 10.05
C ASP A 140 -2.66 -24.83 9.04
N GLY A 141 -1.61 -24.10 9.46
CA GLY A 141 -0.50 -23.65 8.63
C GLY A 141 -0.75 -22.36 7.86
N THR A 142 -1.90 -21.71 8.03
CA THR A 142 -2.16 -20.38 7.46
C THR A 142 -1.30 -19.33 8.15
N MET A 143 -0.59 -18.50 7.38
CA MET A 143 0.14 -17.35 7.94
C MET A 143 -0.81 -16.16 8.05
N GLN A 144 -0.80 -15.46 9.18
CA GLN A 144 -1.68 -14.33 9.45
C GLN A 144 -0.88 -13.10 9.89
N THR A 145 -1.18 -11.95 9.30
CA THR A 145 -0.54 -10.67 9.65
C THR A 145 -1.36 -9.91 10.70
N PHE A 146 -0.68 -9.35 11.70
CA PHE A 146 -1.26 -8.49 12.73
C PHE A 146 -0.47 -7.19 12.80
N THR A 147 -1.15 -6.07 13.03
CA THR A 147 -0.47 -4.81 13.34
C THR A 147 0.20 -4.94 14.70
N LYS A 148 1.51 -4.65 14.76
CA LYS A 148 2.25 -4.71 16.01
C LYS A 148 2.06 -3.41 16.76
N GLU A 149 1.39 -3.48 17.90
CA GLU A 149 1.46 -2.39 18.87
C GLU A 149 2.84 -2.41 19.53
N LYS A 150 3.47 -1.23 19.68
CA LYS A 150 4.74 -1.14 20.40
C LYS A 150 4.50 -1.53 21.86
N GLU A 151 5.00 -2.69 22.27
CA GLU A 151 5.00 -3.06 23.68
C GLU A 151 5.83 -2.04 24.48
N GLY A 152 5.15 -1.32 25.38
CA GLY A 152 5.74 -0.34 26.27
C GLY A 152 4.68 0.22 27.22
N LEU A 153 5.13 0.95 28.25
CA LEU A 153 4.30 1.67 29.25
C LEU A 153 3.27 2.67 28.66
N ASP A 154 3.13 2.73 27.34
CA ASP A 154 2.22 3.58 26.57
C ASP A 154 0.75 3.11 26.53
N PHE A 155 0.40 1.99 27.18
CA PHE A 155 -1.01 1.58 27.37
C PHE A 155 -1.84 2.61 28.19
N PHE A 156 -1.17 3.49 28.94
CA PHE A 156 -1.79 4.61 29.66
C PHE A 156 -1.70 5.95 28.91
N ASN A 157 -1.13 5.99 27.71
CA ASN A 157 -1.02 7.21 26.94
C ASN A 157 -2.35 7.48 26.22
N PRO A 158 -3.08 8.57 26.53
CA PRO A 158 -4.34 8.89 25.84
C PRO A 158 -4.16 9.09 24.32
N LEU A 159 -2.92 9.37 23.86
CA LEU A 159 -2.59 9.47 22.44
C LEU A 159 -2.56 8.12 21.70
N THR A 160 -2.24 7.01 22.38
CA THR A 160 -2.26 5.68 21.75
C THR A 160 -3.68 5.17 21.55
N ARG A 161 -4.61 5.45 22.48
CA ARG A 161 -6.05 5.16 22.29
C ARG A 161 -6.67 5.93 21.12
N LEU A 162 -6.18 7.14 20.82
CA LEU A 162 -6.64 7.93 19.67
C LEU A 162 -6.14 7.36 18.33
N GLN A 163 -5.15 6.47 18.35
CA GLN A 163 -4.59 5.80 17.16
C GLN A 163 -5.08 4.36 17.01
N GLN A 164 -5.88 3.87 17.96
CA GLN A 164 -6.50 2.55 17.86
C GLN A 164 -7.52 2.53 16.72
N THR A 165 -7.44 1.46 15.96
CA THR A 165 -8.28 1.17 14.81
C THR A 165 -9.07 -0.10 15.07
N GLU A 166 -10.11 -0.33 14.30
CA GLU A 166 -10.87 -1.58 14.35
C GLU A 166 -10.07 -2.82 13.88
N LEU A 167 -8.86 -2.61 13.34
CA LEU A 167 -7.96 -3.66 12.86
C LEU A 167 -6.94 -4.11 13.93
N ASP A 168 -6.76 -3.36 15.01
CA ASP A 168 -5.76 -3.68 16.03
C ASP A 168 -6.16 -4.93 16.84
N GLY A 169 -5.15 -5.73 17.20
CA GLY A 169 -5.32 -7.01 17.93
C GLY A 169 -5.99 -8.13 17.13
N ASN A 170 -6.21 -7.92 15.83
CA ASN A 170 -6.95 -8.81 14.96
C ASN A 170 -6.14 -9.15 13.70
N PRO A 171 -6.28 -10.36 13.13
CA PRO A 171 -5.56 -10.69 11.90
C PRO A 171 -6.12 -9.85 10.75
N VAL A 172 -5.24 -9.19 10.01
CA VAL A 172 -5.59 -8.26 8.91
C VAL A 172 -5.56 -8.97 7.56
N SER A 173 -4.59 -9.83 7.32
CA SER A 173 -4.50 -10.64 6.09
C SER A 173 -4.12 -12.08 6.43
N ALA A 174 -4.50 -13.01 5.56
CA ALA A 174 -4.21 -14.42 5.67
C ALA A 174 -3.59 -14.95 4.38
N PHE A 175 -2.47 -15.66 4.49
CA PHE A 175 -1.73 -16.22 3.36
C PHE A 175 -1.85 -17.74 3.40
N LYS A 176 -2.46 -18.30 2.36
CA LYS A 176 -2.51 -19.75 2.16
C LYS A 176 -1.53 -20.10 1.06
N LEU A 177 -0.48 -20.85 1.42
CA LEU A 177 0.59 -21.20 0.50
C LEU A 177 0.61 -22.68 0.12
N ARG A 178 -0.25 -23.50 0.75
CA ARG A 178 -0.37 -24.95 0.49
C ARG A 178 -1.85 -25.37 0.48
N SER A 179 -2.17 -26.36 -0.35
CA SER A 179 -3.43 -27.14 -0.36
C SER A 179 -4.76 -26.45 -0.73
N GLN A 180 -4.76 -25.18 -1.14
CA GLN A 180 -5.91 -24.43 -1.72
C GLN A 180 -5.37 -23.46 -2.79
N PRO A 181 -6.19 -22.72 -3.56
CA PRO A 181 -5.64 -21.67 -4.43
C PRO A 181 -4.73 -20.76 -3.59
N SER A 182 -3.43 -20.79 -3.91
CA SER A 182 -2.44 -20.01 -3.17
C SER A 182 -2.72 -18.53 -3.36
N GLY A 183 -2.67 -17.76 -2.29
CA GLY A 183 -2.99 -16.34 -2.37
C GLY A 183 -3.06 -15.63 -1.02
N VAL A 184 -3.25 -14.32 -1.13
CA VAL A 184 -3.49 -13.42 0.00
C VAL A 184 -5.00 -13.20 0.10
N PHE A 185 -5.56 -13.47 1.28
CA PHE A 185 -6.99 -13.39 1.53
C PHE A 185 -7.27 -12.36 2.64
N PRO A 186 -8.37 -11.62 2.55
CA PRO A 186 -8.86 -10.86 3.69
C PRO A 186 -9.34 -11.81 4.79
N THR A 187 -9.31 -11.31 6.01
CA THR A 187 -9.93 -11.95 7.16
C THR A 187 -11.35 -11.41 7.33
N ASN A 188 -12.12 -11.97 8.26
CA ASN A 188 -13.44 -11.43 8.61
C ASN A 188 -13.38 -9.94 9.01
N ASN A 189 -12.24 -9.48 9.54
CA ASN A 189 -12.04 -8.12 10.03
C ASN A 189 -11.69 -7.14 8.90
N SER A 190 -11.04 -7.62 7.83
CA SER A 190 -10.55 -6.78 6.73
C SER A 190 -11.33 -6.93 5.42
N HIS A 191 -12.27 -7.86 5.35
CA HIS A 191 -13.04 -8.12 4.12
C HIS A 191 -13.80 -6.88 3.62
N GLN A 192 -14.49 -6.16 4.51
CA GLN A 192 -15.23 -4.95 4.13
C GLN A 192 -14.31 -3.81 3.66
N TRP A 193 -13.08 -3.76 4.15
CA TRP A 193 -12.08 -2.82 3.68
C TRP A 193 -11.63 -3.18 2.28
N LEU A 194 -11.37 -4.46 2.01
CA LEU A 194 -10.95 -4.92 0.70
C LEU A 194 -11.98 -4.59 -0.39
N ASP A 195 -13.27 -4.80 -0.11
CA ASP A 195 -14.35 -4.48 -1.06
C ASP A 195 -14.37 -3.00 -1.45
N ARG A 196 -13.93 -2.11 -0.56
CA ARG A 196 -13.86 -0.66 -0.80
C ARG A 196 -12.56 -0.23 -1.46
N LEU A 197 -11.44 -0.87 -1.12
CA LEU A 197 -10.10 -0.46 -1.52
C LEU A 197 -9.61 -1.15 -2.81
N ALA A 198 -10.12 -2.35 -3.10
CA ALA A 198 -9.75 -3.09 -4.31
C ALA A 198 -10.12 -2.33 -5.61
N PRO A 199 -11.34 -1.73 -5.74
CA PRO A 199 -11.67 -0.92 -6.92
C PRO A 199 -10.79 0.33 -7.07
N GLN A 200 -10.23 0.82 -5.96
CA GLN A 200 -9.30 1.96 -5.93
C GLN A 200 -7.85 1.56 -6.27
N ARG A 201 -7.58 0.26 -6.46
CA ARG A 201 -6.24 -0.28 -6.79
C ARG A 201 -5.15 0.13 -5.77
N LEU A 202 -5.54 0.31 -4.50
CA LEU A 202 -4.61 0.68 -3.43
C LEU A 202 -3.81 -0.51 -2.91
N MET A 203 -4.39 -1.71 -3.02
CA MET A 203 -3.75 -2.96 -2.64
C MET A 203 -2.81 -3.43 -3.76
N ALA A 204 -1.70 -4.07 -3.39
CA ALA A 204 -0.85 -4.72 -4.37
C ALA A 204 -1.63 -5.83 -5.08
N ILE A 205 -1.65 -5.78 -6.41
CA ILE A 205 -2.24 -6.82 -7.25
C ILE A 205 -1.10 -7.75 -7.65
N PHE A 206 -1.21 -9.04 -7.33
CA PHE A 206 -0.26 -10.06 -7.74
C PHE A 206 -0.89 -10.87 -8.88
N THR A 207 -0.36 -10.75 -10.10
CA THR A 207 -0.76 -11.64 -11.19
C THR A 207 0.23 -12.79 -11.24
N MET A 208 -0.14 -13.96 -10.69
CA MET A 208 0.66 -15.17 -10.84
C MET A 208 0.68 -15.57 -12.32
N GLU A 209 1.84 -15.45 -12.97
CA GLU A 209 2.07 -16.14 -14.24
C GLU A 209 2.19 -17.64 -13.92
N GLN A 210 1.30 -18.45 -14.49
CA GLN A 210 1.34 -19.92 -14.41
C GLN A 210 2.35 -20.48 -15.41
#